data_AF-A0A1H0V484-F1
#
_entry.id   AF-A0A1H0V484-F1
#
_cell.length_a   1.000
_cell.length_b   1.000
_cell.length_c   1.000
_cell.angle_alpha   90.00
_cell.angle_beta   90.00
_cell.angle_gamma   90.00
#
_symmetry.space_group_name_H-M   'P 1'
#
loop_
_entity.id
_entity.type
_entity.pdbx_description
1 polymer ?
#
loop_
_entity_poly.entity_id
_entity_poly.type
_entity_poly.pdbx_seq_one_letter_code
_entity_poly.pdbx_strand_id
1 'polypeptide(L)'
;MPQPVTSFDDVALHTPADDWAVSFVGSSATILSLRLREAPTGVFALHHSRIGLLRDAPDAWPRGLVLDGAVYDSLEPALPAQARLPWLGRDPAGLVPQPYEQLAATYQRQGRDADARALLVAKHRSMRRTLSLPARLWSLLQDATVGYGYRPLRAVWLLLCLLSTGGALFTAWPPTAVGDGKAPHFQPAIYTLDLLLPLVDLGQERSYAPTGLAQWAAVALIGMGWLLATTVAAGASRVLRRT
;
A
#
# COMPACT_ATOMS: atom_id res chain seq x y z
N MET A 1 46.84 -7.58 2.11
CA MET A 1 46.05 -8.82 2.29
C MET A 1 45.25 -9.06 1.02
N PRO A 2 45.22 -10.27 0.47
CA PRO A 2 44.38 -10.59 -0.69
C PRO A 2 42.90 -10.43 -0.29
N GLN A 3 42.16 -9.63 -1.04
CA GLN A 3 40.71 -9.48 -0.83
C GLN A 3 40.00 -10.75 -1.34
N PRO A 4 39.02 -11.30 -0.61
CA PRO A 4 38.26 -12.46 -1.09
C PRO A 4 37.46 -12.07 -2.35
N VAL A 5 37.84 -12.66 -3.49
CA VAL A 5 37.18 -12.50 -4.79
C VAL A 5 36.61 -13.85 -5.21
N THR A 6 35.31 -13.91 -5.49
CA THR A 6 34.65 -15.10 -6.05
C THR A 6 34.10 -14.73 -7.42
N SER A 7 34.58 -15.37 -8.48
CA SER A 7 34.20 -15.08 -9.87
C SER A 7 33.59 -16.30 -10.54
N PHE A 8 32.38 -16.16 -11.08
CA PHE A 8 31.82 -17.06 -12.09
C PHE A 8 31.77 -16.31 -13.41
N ASP A 9 32.92 -16.24 -14.08
CA ASP A 9 33.02 -15.65 -15.40
C ASP A 9 33.00 -16.78 -16.44
N ASP A 10 32.13 -16.64 -17.44
CA ASP A 10 32.09 -17.50 -18.62
C ASP A 10 31.75 -18.99 -18.35
N VAL A 11 31.13 -19.26 -17.20
CA VAL A 11 30.70 -20.61 -16.79
C VAL A 11 29.30 -20.92 -17.36
N ALA A 12 29.15 -22.11 -17.95
CA ALA A 12 27.85 -22.69 -18.30
C ALA A 12 27.41 -23.66 -17.19
N LEU A 13 26.26 -23.40 -16.57
CA LEU A 13 25.69 -24.25 -15.52
C LEU A 13 24.41 -24.90 -16.04
N HIS A 14 24.49 -26.19 -16.32
CA HIS A 14 23.34 -27.00 -16.73
C HIS A 14 22.76 -27.69 -15.50
N THR A 15 21.70 -27.10 -14.96
CA THR A 15 20.96 -27.64 -13.81
C THR A 15 19.47 -27.65 -14.16
N PRO A 16 18.68 -28.67 -13.76
CA PRO A 16 17.23 -28.66 -13.91
C PRO A 16 16.60 -27.40 -13.26
N ALA A 17 15.45 -26.95 -13.79
CA ALA A 17 14.86 -25.65 -13.43
C ALA A 17 14.48 -25.49 -11.94
N ASP A 18 14.24 -26.61 -11.23
CA ASP A 18 13.83 -26.62 -9.81
C ASP A 18 14.99 -26.92 -8.85
N ASP A 19 16.22 -27.07 -9.35
CA ASP A 19 17.39 -27.41 -8.53
C ASP A 19 18.37 -26.23 -8.43
N TRP A 20 19.14 -26.19 -7.34
CA TRP A 20 20.07 -25.10 -7.07
C TRP A 20 21.29 -25.20 -7.99
N ALA A 21 21.47 -24.21 -8.87
CA ALA A 21 22.67 -24.15 -9.71
C ALA A 21 23.89 -23.72 -8.89
N VAL A 22 23.72 -22.70 -8.05
CA VAL A 22 24.75 -22.19 -7.13
C VAL A 22 24.06 -21.63 -5.89
N SER A 23 24.59 -21.96 -4.70
CA SER A 23 24.08 -21.46 -3.43
C SER A 23 25.20 -20.86 -2.58
N PHE A 24 25.06 -19.57 -2.27
CA PHE A 24 25.86 -18.82 -1.32
C PHE A 24 25.01 -18.48 -0.11
N VAL A 25 25.32 -19.09 1.03
CA VAL A 25 24.58 -18.88 2.29
C VAL A 25 25.52 -18.30 3.33
N GLY A 26 25.20 -17.10 3.84
CA GLY A 26 26.00 -16.43 4.87
C GLY A 26 27.43 -16.08 4.45
N SER A 27 27.69 -16.03 3.13
CA SER A 27 29.02 -15.81 2.59
C SER A 27 29.38 -14.32 2.59
N SER A 28 30.68 -14.02 2.63
CA SER A 28 31.19 -12.65 2.51
C SER A 28 32.22 -12.59 1.39
N ALA A 29 32.02 -11.69 0.42
CA ALA A 29 32.93 -11.49 -0.70
C ALA A 29 33.12 -9.99 -0.95
N THR A 30 34.35 -9.58 -1.26
CA THR A 30 34.61 -8.20 -1.65
C THR A 30 34.08 -7.93 -3.05
N ILE A 31 34.26 -8.89 -3.96
CA ILE A 31 33.75 -8.84 -5.33
C ILE A 31 33.11 -10.18 -5.65
N LEU A 32 31.86 -10.14 -6.11
CA LEU A 32 31.18 -11.29 -6.71
C LEU A 32 30.86 -10.97 -8.17
N SER A 33 31.43 -11.74 -9.10
CA SER A 33 31.11 -11.63 -10.54
C SER A 33 30.19 -12.76 -10.99
N LEU A 34 29.04 -12.38 -11.53
CA LEU A 34 28.00 -13.22 -12.12
C LEU A 34 27.88 -12.90 -13.62
N ARG A 35 28.99 -13.02 -14.36
CA ARG A 35 29.03 -12.85 -15.82
C ARG A 35 29.02 -14.21 -16.49
N LEU A 36 27.87 -14.87 -16.41
CA LEU A 36 27.65 -16.18 -17.00
C LEU A 36 27.57 -16.07 -18.53
N ARG A 37 28.06 -17.09 -19.24
CA ARG A 37 28.01 -17.15 -20.71
C ARG A 37 26.57 -17.27 -21.22
N GLU A 38 25.76 -18.03 -20.48
CA GLU A 38 24.36 -18.30 -20.78
C GLU A 38 23.54 -18.16 -19.49
N ALA A 39 22.28 -17.75 -19.61
CA ALA A 39 21.37 -17.68 -18.48
C ALA A 39 21.11 -19.10 -17.93
N PRO A 40 21.61 -19.43 -16.73
CA PRO A 40 21.46 -20.78 -16.18
C PRO A 40 19.98 -21.05 -15.88
N THR A 41 19.58 -22.30 -16.09
CA THR A 41 18.19 -22.73 -15.88
C THR A 41 17.86 -22.90 -14.39
N GLY A 42 18.84 -23.29 -13.57
CA GLY A 42 18.67 -23.50 -12.13
C GLY A 42 18.71 -22.22 -11.30
N VAL A 43 18.46 -22.37 -10.00
CA VAL A 43 18.33 -21.25 -9.07
C VAL A 43 19.70 -20.79 -8.53
N PHE A 44 19.95 -19.49 -8.60
CA PHE A 44 21.07 -18.84 -7.93
C PHE A 44 20.62 -18.24 -6.60
N ALA A 45 21.18 -18.71 -5.50
CA ALA A 45 20.83 -18.23 -4.17
C ALA A 45 21.99 -17.46 -3.53
N LEU A 46 21.72 -16.24 -3.06
CA LEU A 46 22.66 -15.37 -2.33
C LEU A 46 22.21 -15.11 -0.88
N HIS A 47 21.52 -16.08 -0.27
CA HIS A 47 20.93 -15.94 1.06
C HIS A 47 21.90 -15.38 2.09
N HIS A 48 21.49 -14.30 2.77
CA HIS A 48 22.26 -13.69 3.87
C HIS A 48 23.72 -13.34 3.51
N SER A 49 24.05 -13.20 2.23
CA SER A 49 25.42 -12.96 1.78
C SER A 49 25.74 -11.47 1.78
N ARG A 50 26.98 -11.11 2.13
CA ARG A 50 27.50 -9.74 2.12
C ARG A 50 28.51 -9.57 1.00
N ILE A 51 28.23 -8.65 0.08
CA ILE A 51 29.01 -8.47 -1.14
C ILE A 51 29.43 -7.00 -1.25
N GLY A 52 30.72 -6.70 -1.39
CA GLY A 52 31.13 -5.30 -1.65
C GLY A 52 30.65 -4.82 -3.02
N LEU A 53 31.12 -5.46 -4.08
CA LEU A 53 30.76 -5.19 -5.46
C LEU A 53 30.14 -6.42 -6.11
N LEU A 54 28.87 -6.29 -6.54
CA LEU A 54 28.18 -7.32 -7.31
C LEU A 54 28.20 -6.95 -8.79
N ARG A 55 28.96 -7.71 -9.59
CA ARG A 55 28.97 -7.62 -11.05
C ARG A 55 27.99 -8.62 -11.62
N ASP A 56 27.13 -8.18 -12.53
CA ASP A 56 26.24 -9.07 -13.27
C ASP A 56 26.16 -8.71 -14.76
N ALA A 57 25.51 -9.58 -15.52
CA ALA A 57 25.25 -9.41 -16.94
C ALA A 57 23.74 -9.46 -17.19
N PRO A 58 23.10 -8.33 -17.56
CA PRO A 58 21.65 -8.27 -17.79
C PRO A 58 21.14 -9.26 -18.84
N ASP A 59 21.99 -9.55 -19.82
CA ASP A 59 21.69 -10.47 -20.93
C ASP A 59 21.74 -11.95 -20.51
N ALA A 60 22.38 -12.26 -19.37
CA ALA A 60 22.61 -13.62 -18.90
C ALA A 60 22.15 -13.84 -17.45
N TRP A 61 21.15 -13.07 -16.98
CA TRP A 61 20.60 -13.27 -15.65
C TRP A 61 19.97 -14.67 -15.48
N PRO A 62 20.20 -15.33 -14.33
CA PRO A 62 19.59 -16.63 -14.03
C PRO A 62 18.06 -16.55 -14.05
N ARG A 63 17.39 -17.67 -14.34
CA ARG A 63 15.92 -17.72 -14.31
C ARG A 63 15.37 -17.64 -12.89
N GLY A 64 16.01 -18.33 -11.95
CA GLY A 64 15.73 -18.25 -10.52
C GLY A 64 16.83 -17.47 -9.80
N LEU A 65 16.50 -16.40 -9.09
CA LEU A 65 17.46 -15.63 -8.31
C LEU A 65 16.89 -15.29 -6.94
N VAL A 66 17.52 -15.81 -5.90
CA VAL A 66 17.15 -15.54 -4.51
C VAL A 66 18.14 -14.57 -3.89
N LEU A 67 17.63 -13.40 -3.51
CA LEU A 67 18.41 -12.31 -2.90
C LEU A 67 18.03 -12.07 -1.44
N ASP A 68 17.22 -12.95 -0.85
CA ASP A 68 16.71 -12.74 0.50
C ASP A 68 17.85 -12.65 1.53
N GLY A 69 17.87 -11.55 2.27
CA GLY A 69 18.93 -11.23 3.23
C GLY A 69 20.28 -10.85 2.61
N ALA A 70 20.41 -10.83 1.27
CA ALA A 70 21.63 -10.40 0.61
C ALA A 70 21.82 -8.88 0.78
N VAL A 71 23.05 -8.47 1.07
CA VAL A 71 23.44 -7.06 1.20
C VAL A 71 24.62 -6.81 0.27
N TYR A 72 24.52 -5.74 -0.52
CA TYR A 72 25.59 -5.30 -1.41
C TYR A 72 25.83 -3.79 -1.35
N ASP A 73 27.09 -3.36 -1.54
CA ASP A 73 27.45 -1.93 -1.51
C ASP A 73 27.34 -1.26 -2.88
N SER A 74 27.68 -1.99 -3.95
CA SER A 74 27.66 -1.48 -5.31
C SER A 74 27.28 -2.55 -6.34
N LEU A 75 26.72 -2.10 -7.45
CA LEU A 75 26.27 -2.94 -8.56
C LEU A 75 26.89 -2.46 -9.87
N GLU A 76 27.39 -3.40 -10.65
CA GLU A 76 27.90 -3.17 -12.00
C GLU A 76 27.23 -4.15 -12.97
N PRO A 77 26.67 -3.68 -14.11
CA PRO A 77 26.65 -2.30 -14.59
C PRO A 77 25.64 -1.39 -13.84
N ALA A 78 25.90 -0.08 -13.87
CA ALA A 78 24.97 0.92 -13.34
C ALA A 78 23.74 1.05 -14.26
N LEU A 79 22.68 0.33 -13.94
CA LEU A 79 21.42 0.35 -14.70
C LEU A 79 20.39 1.31 -14.09
N PRO A 80 19.43 1.83 -14.88
CA PRO A 80 18.24 2.50 -14.36
C PRO A 80 17.35 1.53 -13.58
N ALA A 81 16.63 2.06 -12.59
CA ALA A 81 15.77 1.25 -11.72
C ALA A 81 14.79 0.36 -12.49
N GLN A 82 14.21 0.88 -13.57
CA GLN A 82 13.23 0.17 -14.39
C GLN A 82 13.84 -1.05 -15.10
N ALA A 83 15.08 -0.94 -15.56
CA ALA A 83 15.79 -2.06 -16.18
C ALA A 83 16.20 -3.14 -15.16
N ARG A 84 16.34 -2.77 -13.88
CA ARG A 84 16.69 -3.70 -12.79
C ARG A 84 15.48 -4.36 -12.13
N LEU A 85 14.25 -3.89 -12.36
CA LEU A 85 13.04 -4.50 -11.78
C LEU A 85 12.87 -5.99 -12.14
N PRO A 86 13.10 -6.44 -13.38
CA PRO A 86 13.01 -7.87 -13.71
C PRO A 86 13.97 -8.73 -12.90
N TRP A 87 15.12 -8.20 -12.48
CA TRP A 87 16.11 -8.93 -11.68
C TRP A 87 15.54 -9.31 -10.31
N LEU A 88 14.77 -8.42 -9.69
CA LEU A 88 14.11 -8.64 -8.39
C LEU A 88 12.86 -9.53 -8.48
N GLY A 89 12.30 -9.72 -9.69
CA GLY A 89 11.12 -10.53 -9.93
C GLY A 89 11.41 -12.01 -10.23
N ARG A 90 12.68 -12.42 -10.21
CA ARG A 90 13.15 -13.77 -10.54
C ARG A 90 13.22 -14.71 -9.33
N ASP A 91 12.78 -14.25 -8.16
CA ASP A 91 12.77 -15.09 -6.97
C ASP A 91 11.67 -16.17 -7.09
N PRO A 92 12.00 -17.48 -7.04
CA PRO A 92 11.03 -18.56 -7.09
C PRO A 92 10.05 -18.54 -5.91
N ALA A 93 10.43 -17.96 -4.76
CA ALA A 93 9.54 -17.80 -3.60
C ALA A 93 8.50 -16.68 -3.81
N GLY A 94 8.60 -15.91 -4.90
CA GLY A 94 7.69 -14.83 -5.24
C GLY A 94 8.18 -13.47 -4.75
N LEU A 95 7.25 -12.58 -4.40
CA LEU A 95 7.59 -11.19 -4.10
C LEU A 95 8.17 -11.04 -2.69
N VAL A 96 9.48 -10.84 -2.59
CA VAL A 96 10.18 -10.55 -1.33
C VAL A 96 10.41 -9.03 -1.18
N PRO A 97 10.00 -8.38 -0.07
CA PRO A 97 10.12 -6.92 0.10
C PRO A 97 11.54 -6.38 0.30
N GLN A 98 12.45 -7.16 0.90
CA GLN A 98 13.79 -6.72 1.31
C GLN A 98 14.73 -6.42 0.14
N PRO A 99 14.80 -7.23 -0.94
CA PRO A 99 15.68 -6.96 -2.08
C PRO A 99 15.39 -5.62 -2.77
N TYR A 100 14.13 -5.17 -2.77
CA TYR A 100 13.74 -3.86 -3.30
C TYR A 100 14.27 -2.70 -2.45
N GLU A 101 14.26 -2.85 -1.12
CA GLU A 101 14.78 -1.83 -0.19
C GLU A 101 16.29 -1.73 -0.27
N GLN A 102 16.98 -2.87 -0.33
CA GLN A 102 18.43 -2.92 -0.50
C GLN A 102 18.87 -2.24 -1.80
N LEU A 103 18.14 -2.45 -2.90
CA LEU A 103 18.45 -1.80 -4.18
C LEU A 103 18.20 -0.28 -4.11
N ALA A 104 17.09 0.14 -3.50
CA ALA A 104 16.78 1.56 -3.32
C ALA A 104 17.84 2.26 -2.46
N ALA A 105 18.26 1.65 -1.35
CA ALA A 105 19.33 2.16 -0.48
C ALA A 105 20.66 2.26 -1.22
N THR A 106 20.97 1.31 -2.10
CA THR A 106 22.18 1.33 -2.93
C THR A 106 22.16 2.49 -3.93
N TYR A 107 21.03 2.76 -4.58
CA TYR A 107 20.90 3.93 -5.46
C TYR A 107 20.93 5.26 -4.72
N GLN A 108 20.36 5.36 -3.52
CA GLN A 108 20.50 6.56 -2.68
C GLN A 108 21.96 6.85 -2.32
N ARG A 109 22.73 5.82 -1.92
CA ARG A 109 24.17 5.95 -1.64
C ARG A 109 24.97 6.42 -2.87
N GLN A 110 24.49 6.14 -4.08
CA GLN A 110 25.08 6.59 -5.34
C GLN A 110 24.56 7.96 -5.81
N GLY A 111 23.72 8.65 -5.02
CA GLY A 111 23.12 9.95 -5.37
C GLY A 111 21.97 9.88 -6.38
N ARG A 112 21.41 8.68 -6.62
CA ARG A 112 20.36 8.43 -7.62
C ARG A 112 18.97 8.37 -6.98
N ASP A 113 18.56 9.46 -6.35
CA ASP A 113 17.31 9.53 -5.58
C ASP A 113 16.06 9.31 -6.42
N ALA A 114 16.06 9.75 -7.68
CA ALA A 114 14.94 9.53 -8.61
C ALA A 114 14.70 8.04 -8.88
N ASP A 115 15.78 7.28 -9.09
CA ASP A 115 15.73 5.83 -9.31
C ASP A 115 15.29 5.09 -8.05
N ALA A 116 15.81 5.48 -6.88
CA ALA A 116 15.41 4.90 -5.60
C ALA A 116 13.92 5.09 -5.31
N ARG A 117 13.37 6.30 -5.55
CA ARG A 117 11.94 6.57 -5.41
C ARG A 117 11.10 5.74 -6.39
N ALA A 118 11.53 5.64 -7.65
CA ALA A 118 10.83 4.83 -8.65
C ALA A 118 10.75 3.35 -8.22
N LEU A 119 11.81 2.81 -7.63
CA LEU A 119 11.86 1.46 -7.08
C LEU A 119 10.88 1.23 -5.93
N LEU A 120 10.82 2.14 -4.96
CA LEU A 120 9.88 2.02 -3.83
C LEU A 120 8.42 2.14 -4.29
N VAL A 121 8.14 2.98 -5.28
CA VAL A 121 6.81 3.06 -5.91
C VAL A 121 6.47 1.75 -6.64
N ALA A 122 7.42 1.16 -7.36
CA ALA A 122 7.24 -0.12 -8.03
C ALA A 122 7.00 -1.26 -7.02
N LYS A 123 7.79 -1.34 -5.94
CA LYS A 123 7.56 -2.27 -4.81
C LYS A 123 6.13 -2.16 -4.30
N HIS A 124 5.69 -0.94 -3.98
CA HIS A 124 4.37 -0.71 -3.41
C HIS A 124 3.23 -1.03 -4.41
N ARG A 125 3.46 -0.85 -5.72
CA ARG A 125 2.52 -1.27 -6.78
C ARG A 125 2.45 -2.80 -6.90
N SER A 126 3.58 -3.49 -6.84
CA SER A 126 3.64 -4.96 -6.92
C SER A 126 3.04 -5.62 -5.67
N MET A 127 3.29 -5.08 -4.47
CA MET A 127 2.64 -5.53 -3.22
C MET A 127 1.12 -5.32 -3.24
N ARG A 128 0.63 -4.26 -3.90
CA ARG A 128 -0.82 -4.05 -4.10
C ARG A 128 -1.48 -5.09 -5.00
N ARG A 129 -0.72 -5.80 -5.83
CA ARG A 129 -1.24 -6.91 -6.65
C ARG A 129 -1.30 -8.23 -5.87
N THR A 130 -0.51 -8.38 -4.81
CA THR A 130 -0.54 -9.55 -3.91
C THR A 130 -1.51 -9.38 -2.73
N LEU A 131 -2.06 -8.19 -2.53
CA LEU A 131 -3.10 -7.93 -1.53
C LEU A 131 -4.42 -8.58 -1.97
N SER A 132 -4.93 -9.51 -1.16
CA SER A 132 -6.24 -10.12 -1.35
C SER A 132 -7.34 -9.05 -1.37
N LEU A 133 -8.43 -9.27 -2.11
CA LEU A 133 -9.59 -8.37 -2.19
C LEU A 133 -10.03 -7.78 -0.83
N PRO A 134 -10.11 -8.53 0.29
CA PRO A 134 -10.44 -7.96 1.59
C PRO A 134 -9.41 -6.97 2.12
N ALA A 135 -8.11 -7.15 1.82
CA ALA A 135 -7.07 -6.22 2.24
C ALA A 135 -7.08 -4.91 1.44
N ARG A 136 -7.64 -4.92 0.22
CA ARG A 136 -7.91 -3.71 -0.58
C ARG A 136 -9.09 -2.91 -0.01
N LEU A 137 -10.13 -3.61 0.46
CA LEU A 137 -11.24 -3.01 1.20
C LEU A 137 -10.77 -2.46 2.56
N TRP A 138 -9.89 -3.20 3.24
CA TRP A 138 -9.24 -2.78 4.47
C TRP A 138 -8.31 -1.59 4.26
N SER A 139 -7.60 -1.50 3.14
CA SER A 139 -6.78 -0.35 2.76
C SER A 139 -7.64 0.89 2.45
N LEU A 140 -8.83 0.73 1.87
CA LEU A 140 -9.79 1.83 1.69
C LEU A 140 -10.34 2.32 3.03
N LEU A 141 -10.64 1.39 3.94
CA LEU A 141 -11.00 1.69 5.32
C LEU A 141 -9.85 2.40 6.04
N GLN A 142 -8.63 1.89 5.94
CA GLN A 142 -7.45 2.51 6.54
C GLN A 142 -7.11 3.84 5.88
N ASP A 143 -7.26 4.04 4.58
CA ASP A 143 -7.07 5.35 3.96
C ASP A 143 -8.13 6.36 4.44
N ALA A 144 -9.35 5.88 4.73
CA ALA A 144 -10.39 6.68 5.38
C ALA A 144 -10.07 6.96 6.87
N THR A 145 -9.36 6.06 7.57
CA THR A 145 -9.10 6.19 9.03
C THR A 145 -7.71 6.77 9.38
N VAL A 146 -6.69 6.56 8.55
CA VAL A 146 -5.25 6.80 8.81
C VAL A 146 -4.72 7.99 8.01
N GLY A 147 -5.41 8.42 6.94
CA GLY A 147 -5.10 9.63 6.17
C GLY A 147 -5.34 10.96 6.90
N TYR A 148 -5.10 11.03 8.22
CA TYR A 148 -5.25 12.25 9.02
C TYR A 148 -3.92 12.97 9.22
N GLY A 149 -3.35 13.38 8.08
CA GLY A 149 -2.33 14.42 7.99
C GLY A 149 -2.94 15.66 7.33
N TYR A 150 -3.62 16.50 8.11
CA TYR A 150 -3.92 17.90 7.79
C TYR A 150 -4.76 18.21 6.53
N ARG A 151 -6.01 17.72 6.41
CA ARG A 151 -7.06 18.34 5.57
C ARG A 151 -8.48 18.18 6.16
N PRO A 152 -8.88 19.00 7.16
CA PRO A 152 -10.26 19.02 7.67
C PRO A 152 -11.31 19.19 6.54
N LEU A 153 -10.92 19.80 5.42
CA LEU A 153 -11.74 19.97 4.23
C LEU A 153 -12.32 18.66 3.67
N ARG A 154 -11.65 17.51 3.80
CA ARG A 154 -12.16 16.23 3.25
C ARG A 154 -13.36 15.69 4.03
N ALA A 155 -13.34 15.80 5.36
CA ALA A 155 -14.48 15.41 6.19
C ALA A 155 -15.68 16.32 5.91
N VAL A 156 -15.43 17.62 5.66
CA VAL A 156 -16.45 18.57 5.21
C VAL A 156 -17.02 18.16 3.86
N TRP A 157 -16.19 17.81 2.87
CA TRP A 157 -16.67 17.33 1.57
C TRP A 157 -17.47 16.03 1.68
N LEU A 158 -17.03 15.08 2.51
CA LEU A 158 -17.75 13.83 2.74
C LEU A 158 -19.12 14.11 3.39
N LEU A 159 -19.16 14.94 4.44
CA LEU A 159 -20.39 15.40 5.07
C LEU A 159 -21.33 16.06 4.05
N LEU A 160 -20.81 16.96 3.20
CA LEU A 160 -21.60 17.61 2.14
C LEU A 160 -22.14 16.59 1.12
N CYS A 161 -21.35 15.59 0.72
CA CYS A 161 -21.80 14.53 -0.18
C CYS A 161 -22.92 13.68 0.45
N LEU A 162 -22.75 13.26 1.72
CA LEU A 162 -23.77 12.50 2.46
C LEU A 162 -25.04 13.33 2.67
N LEU A 163 -24.89 14.61 3.02
CA LEU A 163 -25.99 15.56 3.16
C LEU A 163 -26.75 15.75 1.86
N SER A 164 -26.04 15.92 0.74
CA SER A 164 -26.66 16.06 -0.59
C SER A 164 -27.40 14.78 -0.99
N THR A 165 -26.79 13.63 -0.74
CA THR A 165 -27.36 12.32 -1.10
C THR A 165 -28.59 11.99 -0.26
N GLY A 166 -28.51 12.13 1.06
CA GLY A 166 -29.65 11.92 1.96
C GLY A 166 -30.75 12.95 1.74
N GLY A 167 -30.38 14.22 1.51
CA GLY A 167 -31.33 15.27 1.14
C GLY A 167 -32.09 14.92 -0.14
N ALA A 168 -31.40 14.50 -1.19
CA ALA A 168 -32.03 14.03 -2.43
C ALA A 168 -32.91 12.79 -2.21
N LEU A 169 -32.44 11.83 -1.41
CA LEU A 169 -33.19 10.62 -1.08
C LEU A 169 -34.51 10.95 -0.38
N PHE A 170 -34.47 11.76 0.68
CA PHE A 170 -35.65 12.11 1.46
C PHE A 170 -36.51 13.20 0.81
N THR A 171 -36.02 13.92 -0.21
CA THR A 171 -36.90 14.67 -1.13
C THR A 171 -37.72 13.74 -2.01
N ALA A 172 -37.12 12.64 -2.51
CA ALA A 172 -37.80 11.69 -3.39
C ALA A 172 -38.76 10.77 -2.62
N TRP A 173 -38.36 10.36 -1.42
CA TRP A 173 -39.12 9.49 -0.53
C TRP A 173 -39.21 10.12 0.86
N PRO A 174 -40.12 11.09 1.05
CA PRO A 174 -40.26 11.75 2.33
C PRO A 174 -40.74 10.78 3.41
N PRO A 175 -40.11 10.79 4.60
CA PRO A 175 -40.55 10.03 5.75
C PRO A 175 -41.91 10.52 6.23
N THR A 176 -42.67 9.63 6.85
CA THR A 176 -43.99 9.95 7.41
C THR A 176 -43.82 10.58 8.79
N ALA A 177 -44.63 11.59 9.09
CA ALA A 177 -44.68 12.17 10.44
C ALA A 177 -45.15 11.11 11.44
N VAL A 178 -44.52 11.05 12.60
CA VAL A 178 -44.85 10.11 13.68
C VAL A 178 -44.99 10.89 14.98
N GLY A 179 -46.00 10.51 15.78
CA GLY A 179 -46.32 11.12 17.07
C GLY A 179 -47.65 11.88 17.08
N ASP A 180 -48.14 12.17 18.28
CA ASP A 180 -49.47 12.77 18.50
C ASP A 180 -49.48 14.32 18.44
N GLY A 181 -48.31 14.92 18.22
CA GLY A 181 -48.12 16.37 18.15
C GLY A 181 -48.19 16.94 16.73
N LYS A 182 -48.20 18.28 16.61
CA LYS A 182 -48.00 18.96 15.32
C LYS A 182 -46.54 18.80 14.90
N ALA A 183 -46.27 17.93 13.94
CA ALA A 183 -44.94 17.77 13.37
C ALA A 183 -44.45 19.10 12.74
N PRO A 184 -43.18 19.49 12.94
CA PRO A 184 -42.60 20.66 12.30
C PRO A 184 -42.58 20.47 10.78
N HIS A 185 -42.50 21.55 9.98
CA HIS A 185 -42.41 21.41 8.53
C HIS A 185 -41.21 20.54 8.12
N PHE A 186 -41.47 19.47 7.36
CA PHE A 186 -40.42 18.56 6.91
C PHE A 186 -39.42 19.27 6.02
N GLN A 187 -38.15 19.22 6.40
CA GLN A 187 -37.04 19.75 5.60
C GLN A 187 -36.00 18.66 5.39
N PRO A 188 -35.89 18.09 4.17
CA PRO A 188 -35.04 16.94 3.88
C PRO A 188 -33.56 17.14 4.25
N ALA A 189 -33.03 18.34 4.02
CA ALA A 189 -31.65 18.68 4.37
C ALA A 189 -31.43 18.71 5.88
N ILE A 190 -32.35 19.31 6.65
CA ILE A 190 -32.26 19.34 8.12
C ILE A 190 -32.43 17.94 8.69
N TYR A 191 -33.40 17.17 8.20
CA TYR A 191 -33.60 15.78 8.61
C TYR A 191 -32.34 14.94 8.37
N THR A 192 -31.72 15.06 7.19
CA THR A 192 -30.47 14.35 6.88
C THR A 192 -29.32 14.79 7.77
N LEU A 193 -29.24 16.09 8.08
CA LEU A 193 -28.22 16.63 8.97
C LEU A 193 -28.39 16.11 10.40
N ASP A 194 -29.64 16.00 10.87
CA ASP A 194 -30.02 15.40 12.16
C ASP A 194 -29.49 13.95 12.26
N LEU A 195 -29.71 13.15 11.21
CA LEU A 195 -29.21 11.77 11.15
C LEU A 195 -27.67 11.70 11.14
N LEU A 196 -26.99 12.67 10.53
CA LEU A 196 -25.53 12.68 10.39
C LEU A 196 -24.80 13.23 11.62
N LEU A 197 -25.46 14.04 12.46
CA LEU A 197 -24.87 14.73 13.60
C LEU A 197 -25.38 14.12 14.92
N PRO A 198 -24.76 13.04 15.43
CA PRO A 198 -25.29 12.30 16.60
C PRO A 198 -25.32 13.10 17.91
N LEU A 199 -24.67 14.26 17.95
CA LEU A 199 -24.56 15.14 19.11
C LEU A 199 -25.50 16.35 19.05
N VAL A 200 -26.17 16.58 17.91
CA VAL A 200 -27.03 17.74 17.68
C VAL A 200 -28.42 17.25 17.30
N ASP A 201 -29.43 17.74 18.03
CA ASP A 201 -30.83 17.45 17.75
C ASP A 201 -31.48 18.72 17.19
N LEU A 202 -31.85 18.66 15.91
CA LEU A 202 -32.55 19.70 15.15
C LEU A 202 -34.08 19.50 15.16
N GLY A 203 -34.57 18.44 15.80
CA GLY A 203 -35.97 18.16 16.05
C GLY A 203 -36.75 17.48 14.92
N GLN A 204 -36.10 17.15 13.80
CA GLN A 204 -36.74 16.49 12.65
C GLN A 204 -36.72 14.96 12.82
N GLU A 205 -35.61 14.38 13.26
CA GLU A 205 -35.43 12.93 13.40
C GLU A 205 -36.54 12.29 14.26
N ARG A 206 -36.86 12.90 15.40
CA ARG A 206 -37.88 12.39 16.33
C ARG A 206 -39.30 12.51 15.83
N SER A 207 -39.55 13.40 14.88
CA SER A 207 -40.89 13.70 14.38
C SER A 207 -41.21 12.93 13.09
N TYR A 208 -40.22 12.27 12.47
CA TYR A 208 -40.33 11.67 11.15
C TYR A 208 -39.65 10.30 11.09
N ALA A 209 -40.42 9.26 10.74
CA ALA A 209 -39.89 7.91 10.56
C ALA A 209 -39.90 7.51 9.08
N PRO A 210 -38.75 7.12 8.50
CA PRO A 210 -38.67 6.56 7.17
C PRO A 210 -39.10 5.08 7.22
N THR A 211 -39.78 4.61 6.17
CA THR A 211 -40.28 3.24 6.07
C THR A 211 -39.66 2.52 4.86
N GLY A 212 -39.66 1.19 4.89
CA GLY A 212 -39.15 0.36 3.80
C GLY A 212 -37.65 0.56 3.56
N LEU A 213 -37.25 0.76 2.30
CA LEU A 213 -35.84 0.92 1.93
C LEU A 213 -35.20 2.21 2.46
N ALA A 214 -35.99 3.28 2.63
CA ALA A 214 -35.52 4.55 3.18
C ALA A 214 -35.07 4.41 4.65
N GLN A 215 -35.63 3.45 5.39
CA GLN A 215 -35.23 3.16 6.77
C GLN A 215 -33.78 2.68 6.85
N TRP A 216 -33.39 1.77 5.96
CA TRP A 216 -32.01 1.28 5.90
C TRP A 216 -31.02 2.37 5.49
N ALA A 217 -31.44 3.28 4.62
CA ALA A 217 -30.64 4.45 4.27
C ALA A 217 -30.45 5.38 5.48
N ALA A 218 -31.49 5.61 6.29
CA ALA A 218 -31.38 6.39 7.52
C ALA A 218 -30.40 5.74 8.53
N VAL A 219 -30.50 4.41 8.73
CA VAL A 219 -29.56 3.66 9.58
C VAL A 219 -28.12 3.77 9.07
N ALA A 220 -27.91 3.68 7.76
CA ALA A 220 -26.59 3.83 7.16
C ALA A 220 -26.03 5.25 7.35
N LEU A 221 -26.87 6.28 7.21
CA LEU A 221 -26.50 7.68 7.48
C LEU A 221 -26.10 7.89 8.94
N ILE A 222 -26.87 7.37 9.90
CA ILE A 222 -26.54 7.43 11.33
C ILE A 222 -25.19 6.77 11.62
N GLY A 223 -24.97 5.56 11.09
CA GLY A 223 -23.69 4.86 11.25
C GLY A 223 -22.51 5.65 10.68
N MET A 224 -22.69 6.27 9.50
CA MET A 224 -21.67 7.12 8.89
C MET A 224 -21.43 8.41 9.68
N GLY A 225 -22.48 8.98 10.29
CA GLY A 225 -22.40 10.12 11.20
C GLY A 225 -21.54 9.84 12.42
N TRP A 226 -21.70 8.68 13.06
CA TRP A 226 -20.85 8.22 14.16
C TRP A 226 -19.40 7.98 13.74
N LEU A 227 -19.16 7.42 12.55
CA LEU A 227 -17.81 7.27 12.00
C LEU A 227 -17.15 8.65 11.77
N LEU A 228 -17.88 9.60 11.20
CA LEU A 228 -17.40 10.99 11.03
C LEU A 228 -17.07 11.63 12.38
N ALA A 229 -17.96 11.52 13.37
CA ALA A 229 -17.79 12.12 14.69
C ALA A 229 -16.55 11.55 15.43
N THR A 230 -16.39 10.23 15.45
CA THR A 230 -15.22 9.58 16.07
C THR A 230 -13.92 9.98 15.39
N THR A 231 -13.93 10.10 14.07
CA THR A 231 -12.75 10.51 13.32
C THR A 231 -12.35 11.96 13.61
N VAL A 232 -13.32 12.89 13.70
CA VAL A 232 -13.06 14.28 14.10
C VAL A 232 -12.52 14.36 15.53
N ALA A 233 -13.13 13.64 16.48
CA ALA A 233 -12.68 13.59 17.87
C ALA A 233 -11.24 13.03 18.00
N ALA A 234 -10.94 11.95 17.28
CA ALA A 234 -9.59 11.38 17.22
C ALA A 234 -8.59 12.38 16.59
N GLY A 235 -8.99 13.09 15.54
CA GLY A 235 -8.17 14.14 14.92
C GLY A 235 -7.85 15.29 15.88
N ALA A 236 -8.85 15.82 16.59
CA ALA A 236 -8.69 16.93 17.52
C ALA A 236 -7.79 16.58 18.72
N SER A 237 -7.99 15.39 19.32
CA SER A 237 -7.17 14.92 20.44
C SER A 237 -5.68 14.79 20.11
N ARG A 238 -5.35 14.43 18.86
CA ARG A 238 -3.96 14.30 18.39
C ARG A 238 -3.28 15.67 18.17
N VAL A 239 -4.04 16.71 17.85
CA VAL A 239 -3.52 18.09 17.72
C VAL A 239 -3.22 18.67 19.09
N LEU A 240 -4.12 18.50 20.06
CA LEU A 240 -3.96 19.00 21.43
C LEU A 240 -2.78 18.35 22.18
N ARG A 241 -2.46 17.08 21.88
CA ARG A 241 -1.28 16.40 22.45
C ARG A 241 0.07 16.84 21.85
N ARG A 242 0.06 17.72 20.85
CA ARG A 242 1.27 18.22 20.16
C ARG A 242 1.59 19.68 20.49
N THR A 243 0.79 20.34 21.32
CA THR A 243 1.00 21.68 21.87
C THR A 243 1.22 21.58 23.36
#